data_AF-A0A349HP45-F1
#
_entry.id   AF-A0A349HP45-F1
#
_cell.length_a   1.000
_cell.length_b   1.000
_cell.length_c   1.000
_cell.angle_alpha   90.00
_cell.angle_beta   90.00
_cell.angle_gamma   90.00
#
_symmetry.space_group_name_H-M   'P 1'
#
loop_
_entity.id
_entity.type
_entity.pdbx_description
1 polymer ?
#
loop_
_entity_poly.entity_id
_entity_poly.type
_entity_poly.pdbx_seq_one_letter_code
_entity_poly.pdbx_strand_id
1 'polypeptide(L)' 'MKANNNYINELLYNLIDNGIKYNKDGGSVNIKIWEEDGFANIVVSDTGVGIPFEHIDRIF' A
#
# COMPACT_ATOMS: atom_id res chain seq x y z
N MET A 1 -10.75 -12.68 15.54
CA MET A 1 -11.32 -12.55 14.18
C MET A 1 -10.20 -12.81 13.19
N LYS A 2 -10.41 -13.61 12.14
CA LYS A 2 -9.37 -13.94 11.14
C LYS A 2 -9.66 -13.17 9.87
N ALA A 3 -8.65 -12.48 9.31
CA ALA A 3 -8.80 -11.78 8.04
C ALA A 3 -9.06 -12.78 6.89
N ASN A 4 -9.77 -12.35 5.85
CA ASN A 4 -9.91 -13.13 4.63
C ASN A 4 -8.63 -13.00 3.81
N ASN A 5 -7.87 -14.09 3.70
CA ASN A 5 -6.59 -14.12 2.99
C ASN A 5 -6.69 -13.63 1.54
N ASN A 6 -7.79 -13.90 0.83
CA ASN A 6 -7.94 -13.47 -0.56
C ASN A 6 -8.04 -11.94 -0.65
N TYR A 7 -8.84 -11.32 0.21
CA TYR A 7 -8.99 -9.86 0.23
C TYR A 7 -7.71 -9.16 0.68
N ILE A 8 -6.97 -9.76 1.62
CA ILE A 8 -5.65 -9.21 2.01
C ILE A 8 -4.68 -9.28 0.84
N ASN A 9 -4.64 -10.39 0.10
CA ASN A 9 -3.78 -10.52 -1.08
C ASN A 9 -4.14 -9.51 -2.17
N GLU A 10 -5.42 -9.34 -2.48
CA GLU A 10 -5.90 -8.36 -3.46
C GLU A 10 -5.56 -6.92 -3.04
N LEU A 11 -5.77 -6.59 -1.77
CA LEU A 11 -5.44 -5.26 -1.23
C LEU A 11 -3.94 -4.98 -1.33
N LEU A 12 -3.09 -5.92 -0.91
CA LEU A 12 -1.64 -5.76 -0.99
C LEU A 12 -1.16 -5.69 -2.44
N TYR A 13 -1.71 -6.52 -3.33
CA TYR A 13 -1.39 -6.47 -4.76
C TYR A 13 -1.69 -5.09 -5.35
N ASN A 14 -2.89 -4.54 -5.10
CA ASN A 14 -3.28 -3.23 -5.61
C ASN A 14 -2.36 -2.11 -5.12
N LEU A 15 -2.01 -2.11 -3.83
CA LEU A 15 -1.13 -1.07 -3.27
C LEU A 15 0.30 -1.17 -3.82
N ILE A 16 0.84 -2.40 -3.91
CA ILE A 16 2.20 -2.63 -4.41
C ILE A 16 2.28 -2.34 -5.91
N ASP A 17 1.31 -2.81 -6.70
CA ASP A 17 1.26 -2.57 -8.14
C ASP A 17 1.18 -1.08 -8.45
N ASN A 18 0.30 -0.33 -7.77
CA ASN A 18 0.22 1.11 -7.91
C ASN A 18 1.55 1.79 -7.52
N GLY A 19 2.16 1.36 -6.41
CA GLY A 19 3.44 1.88 -5.96
C GLY A 19 4.60 1.63 -6.93
N ILE A 20 4.52 0.59 -7.77
CA ILE A 20 5.51 0.32 -8.84
C ILE A 20 5.14 1.12 -10.10
N LYS A 21 3.89 1.00 -10.56
CA LYS A 21 3.40 1.54 -11.83
C LYS A 21 3.46 3.07 -11.89
N TYR A 22 3.18 3.74 -10.78
CA TYR A 22 3.16 5.21 -10.70
C TYR A 22 4.39 5.77 -9.96
N ASN A 23 5.43 4.95 -9.79
CA ASN A 23 6.68 5.41 -9.20
C ASN A 23 7.50 6.26 -10.19
N LYS A 24 8.62 6.78 -9.69
CA LYS A 24 9.65 7.44 -10.50
C LYS A 24 10.79 6.47 -10.83
N ASP A 25 11.56 6.79 -11.87
CA ASP A 25 12.77 6.05 -12.19
C ASP A 25 13.76 6.03 -11.02
N GLY A 26 14.29 4.85 -10.71
CA GLY A 26 15.15 4.63 -9.54
C GLY A 26 14.43 4.74 -8.19
N GLY A 27 13.10 4.85 -8.18
CA GLY A 27 12.29 4.81 -6.97
C GLY A 27 12.26 3.42 -6.32
N SER A 28 11.69 3.38 -5.12
CA SER A 28 11.45 2.16 -4.36
C SER A 28 10.02 2.10 -3.83
N VAL A 29 9.58 0.86 -3.59
CA VAL A 29 8.40 0.52 -2.78
C VAL A 29 8.90 -0.26 -1.58
N ASN A 30 8.49 0.16 -0.38
CA ASN A 30 8.90 -0.40 0.90
C ASN A 30 7.68 -0.94 1.62
N ILE A 31 7.81 -2.16 2.16
CA ILE A 31 6.77 -2.82 2.94
C ILE A 31 7.30 -3.03 4.35
N LYS A 32 6.56 -2.56 5.34
CA LYS A 32 6.84 -2.80 6.76
C LYS A 32 5.68 -3.55 7.37
N ILE A 33 6.00 -4.61 8.11
CA ILE A 33 5.02 -5.44 8.80
C ILE A 33 5.49 -5.62 10.24
N TRP A 34 4.59 -5.38 11.19
CA TRP A 34 4.84 -5.64 12.60
C TRP A 34 3.53 -5.99 13.30
N GLU A 35 3.64 -6.56 14.50
CA GLU A 35 2.51 -6.80 15.38
C GLU A 35 2.49 -5.73 16.47
N GLU A 36 1.32 -5.14 16.72
CA GLU A 36 1.09 -4.15 17.78
C GLU A 36 -0.35 -4.27 18.26
N ASP A 37 -0.54 -4.25 19.59
CA ASP A 37 -1.85 -4.41 20.25
C ASP A 37 -2.66 -5.65 19.81
N GLY A 38 -1.97 -6.73 19.42
CA GLY A 38 -2.60 -7.96 18.94
C GLY A 38 -3.14 -7.89 17.52
N PHE A 39 -2.76 -6.86 16.76
CA PHE A 39 -3.08 -6.69 15.35
C PHE A 39 -1.81 -6.70 14.49
N ALA A 40 -1.93 -7.25 13.28
CA ALA A 40 -0.91 -7.10 12.26
C ALA A 40 -1.05 -5.72 11.61
N ASN A 41 0.00 -4.93 11.67
CA ASN A 41 0.11 -3.64 11.02
C ASN A 41 0.96 -3.79 9.76
N ILE A 42 0.44 -3.31 8.64
CA ILE A 42 1.12 -3.35 7.35
C ILE A 42 1.14 -1.94 6.78
N VAL A 43 2.33 -1.46 6.44
CA VAL A 43 2.54 -0.18 5.76
C VAL A 43 3.22 -0.43 4.43
N VAL A 44 2.59 0.03 3.36
CA VAL A 44 3.17 0.10 2.01
C VAL A 44 3.49 1.56 1.72
N SER A 45 4.74 1.86 1.37
CA SER A 45 5.18 3.23 1.06
C SER A 45 6.05 3.24 -0.19
N ASP A 46 5.73 4.11 -1.14
CA ASP A 46 6.55 4.34 -2.32
C ASP A 46 7.27 5.70 -2.25
N THR A 47 8.10 5.99 -3.26
CA THR A 47 8.88 7.24 -3.38
C THR A 47 8.51 8.00 -4.65
N GLY A 48 7.36 7.67 -5.23
CA GLY A 48 6.82 8.25 -6.44
C GLY A 48 6.38 9.69 -6.24
N VAL A 49 5.66 10.20 -7.24
CA VAL A 49 5.23 11.61 -7.26
C VAL A 49 4.11 11.93 -6.27
N GLY A 50 3.53 10.89 -5.64
CA GLY A 50 2.36 11.01 -4.78
C GLY A 50 1.08 11.30 -5.57
N ILE A 51 -0.02 11.53 -4.85
CA ILE A 51 -1.29 11.92 -5.46
C ILE A 51 -1.61 13.35 -5.03
N PRO A 52 -1.99 14.25 -5.97
CA PRO A 52 -2.48 15.58 -5.64
C PRO A 52 -3.65 15.52 -4.65
N PHE A 53 -3.70 16.47 -3.71
CA PHE A 53 -4.66 16.46 -2.60
C PHE A 53 -6.12 16.43 -3.08
N GLU A 54 -6.41 17.16 -4.15
CA GLU A 54 -7.72 17.25 -4.80
C GLU A 54 -8.21 15.94 -5.44
N HIS A 55 -7.35 14.91 -5.52
CA HIS A 55 -7.67 13.62 -6.10
C HIS A 55 -7.77 12.50 -5.07
N ILE A 56 -7.42 12.76 -3.80
CA ILE A 56 -7.41 11.75 -2.72
C ILE A 56 -8.79 11.11 -2.53
N ASP A 57 -9.85 11.90 -2.58
CA ASP A 57 -11.23 11.43 -2.36
C ASP A 57 -11.78 10.51 -3.47
N ARG A 58 -11.02 10.28 -4.55
CA ARG A 58 -11.46 9.50 -5.72
C ARG A 58 -10.70 8.18 -5.91
N ILE A 59 -9.78 7.85 -5.01
CA ILE A 59 -8.84 6.72 -5.19
C ILE A 59 -9.46 5.39 -4.72
N PHE A 60 -10.48 5.44 -3.86
CA PHE A 60 -11.15 4.26 -3.30
C PHE A 60 -12.66 4.46 -3.20
#